data_AF-A0A2J0MEX9-F1
#
_entry.id   AF-A0A2J0MEX9-F1
#
_cell.length_a   1.000
_cell.length_b   1.000
_cell.length_c   1.000
_cell.angle_alpha   90.00
_cell.angle_beta   90.00
_cell.angle_gamma   90.00
#
_symmetry.space_group_name_H-M   'P 1'
#
loop_
_entity.id
_entity.type
_entity.pdbx_description
1 polymer ?
#
loop_
_entity_poly.entity_id
_entity_poly.type
_entity_poly.pdbx_seq_one_letter_code
_entity_poly.pdbx_strand_id
1 'polypeptide(L)'
;MLKLSPSKIATYKQCPFKYKCEIDTQTRLAYRKDTPDLVFGNLIHGCLNDFYKRTKKEDRNFETLRKLFETKFKYSFQKYNKVFKNKETIIKYVEESKKQFKTFLKNKLSHG
;
A
#
# COMPACT_ATOMS: atom_id res chain seq x y z
N MET A 1 -1.32 -6.09 27.52
CA MET A 1 -2.29 -5.13 26.92
C MET A 1 -2.75 -5.67 25.55
N LEU A 2 -4.05 -5.89 25.35
CA LEU A 2 -4.61 -6.34 24.08
C LEU A 2 -4.49 -5.21 23.03
N LYS A 3 -3.62 -5.39 22.03
CA LYS A 3 -3.48 -4.45 20.90
C LYS A 3 -4.62 -4.69 19.89
N LEU A 4 -5.76 -4.06 20.16
CA LEU A 4 -6.92 -4.04 19.28
C LEU A 4 -6.78 -2.94 18.21
N SER A 5 -7.19 -3.25 16.99
CA SER A 5 -7.39 -2.28 15.92
C SER A 5 -8.82 -2.42 15.38
N PRO A 6 -9.39 -1.39 14.74
CA PRO A 6 -10.72 -1.49 14.14
C PRO A 6 -10.84 -2.71 13.20
N SER A 7 -9.81 -2.98 12.39
CA SER A 7 -9.75 -4.15 11.51
C SER A 7 -9.82 -5.47 12.27
N LYS A 8 -9.08 -5.59 13.39
CA LYS A 8 -9.10 -6.80 14.24
C LYS A 8 -10.46 -7.04 14.89
N ILE A 9 -11.11 -5.97 15.36
CA ILE A 9 -12.46 -6.04 15.94
C ILE A 9 -13.46 -6.48 14.87
N ALA A 10 -13.36 -5.92 13.66
CA ALA A 10 -14.18 -6.34 12.53
C ALA A 10 -13.97 -7.82 12.18
N THR A 11 -12.73 -8.31 12.13
CA THR A 11 -12.44 -9.74 11.92
C THR A 11 -13.07 -10.60 13.02
N TYR A 12 -12.96 -10.21 14.29
CA TYR A 12 -13.54 -10.96 15.40
C TYR A 12 -15.07 -11.03 15.30
N LYS A 13 -15.73 -9.91 14.98
CA LYS A 13 -17.19 -9.86 14.76
C LYS A 13 -17.62 -10.73 13.58
N GLN A 14 -16.81 -10.82 12.53
CA GLN A 14 -17.09 -11.68 11.38
C GLN A 14 -16.93 -13.16 11.72
N CYS A 15 -15.81 -13.53 12.35
CA CYS A 15 -15.51 -14.89 12.76
C CYS A 15 -14.43 -14.91 13.85
N PRO A 16 -14.78 -15.29 15.10
CA PRO A 16 -13.81 -15.38 16.21
C PRO A 16 -12.65 -16.34 15.94
N PHE A 17 -12.89 -17.45 15.25
CA PHE A 17 -11.83 -18.40 14.89
C PHE A 17 -10.84 -17.79 13.90
N LYS A 18 -11.32 -17.07 12.88
CA LYS A 18 -10.45 -16.33 11.94
C LYS A 18 -9.58 -15.32 12.69
N TYR A 19 -10.14 -14.57 13.63
CA TYR A 19 -9.38 -13.66 14.48
C TYR A 19 -8.28 -14.40 15.26
N LYS A 20 -8.59 -15.57 15.85
CA LYS A 20 -7.60 -16.41 16.55
C LYS A 20 -6.42 -16.78 15.64
N CYS A 21 -6.69 -17.23 14.41
CA CYS A 21 -5.66 -17.57 13.43
C CYS A 21 -4.83 -16.36 12.99
N GLU A 22 -5.41 -15.16 12.92
CA GLU A 22 -4.69 -13.93 12.57
C GLU A 22 -3.77 -13.41 13.68
N ILE A 23 -4.14 -13.61 14.97
CA ILE A 23 -3.31 -13.20 16.11
C ILE A 23 -2.23 -14.22 16.45
N ASP A 24 -2.44 -15.49 16.11
CA ASP A 24 -1.45 -16.54 16.30
C ASP A 24 -0.26 -16.33 15.35
N THR A 25 0.95 -16.23 15.93
CA THR A 25 2.12 -15.83 15.14
C THR A 25 2.61 -16.96 14.25
N GLN A 26 2.53 -18.22 14.70
CA GLN A 26 2.97 -19.38 13.92
C GLN A 26 2.07 -19.59 12.70
N THR A 27 0.75 -19.61 12.92
CA THR A 27 -0.27 -19.72 11.86
C THR A 27 -0.13 -18.59 10.86
N ARG A 28 0.04 -17.34 11.34
CA ARG A 28 0.20 -16.21 10.44
C ARG A 28 1.48 -16.31 9.60
N LEU A 29 2.60 -16.74 10.17
CA LEU A 29 3.85 -16.90 9.40
C LEU A 29 3.75 -18.04 8.38
N ALA A 30 3.08 -19.13 8.73
CA ALA A 30 2.93 -20.28 7.85
C ALA A 30 2.03 -20.02 6.64
N TYR A 31 0.94 -19.24 6.81
CA TYR A 31 -0.12 -19.13 5.80
C TYR A 31 -0.29 -17.73 5.19
N ARG A 32 0.33 -16.68 5.75
CA ARG A 32 0.20 -15.34 5.19
C ARG A 32 0.93 -15.27 3.86
N LYS A 33 0.18 -14.92 2.81
CA LYS A 33 0.71 -14.66 1.48
C LYS A 33 0.62 -13.18 1.18
N ASP A 34 1.71 -12.63 0.65
CA ASP A 34 1.66 -11.31 0.05
C ASP A 34 0.87 -11.41 -1.27
N THR A 35 -0.19 -10.62 -1.36
CA THR A 35 -1.01 -10.46 -2.57
C THR A 35 -0.59 -9.21 -3.32
N PRO A 36 -0.74 -9.15 -4.65
CA PRO A 36 -0.46 -7.94 -5.44
C PRO A 36 -1.12 -6.69 -4.85
N ASP A 37 -2.40 -6.76 -4.47
CA ASP A 37 -3.14 -5.63 -3.88
C ASP A 37 -2.50 -5.11 -2.59
N LEU A 38 -2.12 -6.01 -1.68
CA LEU A 38 -1.48 -5.66 -0.42
C LEU A 38 -0.10 -5.02 -0.64
N VAL A 39 0.72 -5.59 -1.53
CA VAL A 39 2.05 -5.04 -1.85
C VAL A 39 1.90 -3.65 -2.46
N PHE A 40 0.99 -3.49 -3.42
CA PHE A 40 0.78 -2.21 -4.09
C PHE A 40 0.17 -1.16 -3.18
N GLY A 41 -0.81 -1.52 -2.36
CA GLY A 41 -1.40 -0.62 -1.36
C GLY A 41 -0.34 -0.11 -0.38
N ASN A 42 0.51 -1.02 0.14
CA ASN A 42 1.62 -0.63 1.03
C ASN A 42 2.62 0.30 0.34
N LEU A 43 2.93 0.05 -0.94
CA LEU A 43 3.78 0.92 -1.74
C LEU A 43 3.20 2.33 -1.85
N ILE A 44 1.92 2.45 -2.22
CA ILE A 44 1.22 3.74 -2.35
C ILE A 44 1.21 4.49 -1.01
N HIS A 45 0.82 3.83 0.08
CA HIS A 45 0.82 4.44 1.41
C HIS A 45 2.23 4.90 1.82
N GLY A 46 3.25 4.10 1.55
CA GLY A 46 4.64 4.46 1.80
C GLY A 46 5.10 5.68 1.00
N CYS A 47 4.70 5.78 -0.28
CA CYS A 47 5.00 6.92 -1.14
C CYS A 47 4.33 8.20 -0.62
N LEU A 48 3.04 8.14 -0.31
CA LEU A 48 2.29 9.29 0.20
C LEU A 48 2.82 9.75 1.57
N ASN A 49 3.14 8.81 2.46
CA ASN A 49 3.71 9.15 3.76
C ASN A 49 5.05 9.89 3.61
N ASP A 50 5.92 9.43 2.71
CA ASP A 50 7.20 10.12 2.47
C ASP A 50 7.01 11.46 1.76
N PHE A 51 6.09 11.55 0.82
CA PHE A 51 5.71 12.80 0.17
C PHE A 51 5.23 13.87 1.16
N TYR A 52 4.48 13.47 2.20
CA TYR A 52 3.99 14.42 3.21
C TYR A 52 4.99 14.69 4.33
N LYS A 53 5.82 13.72 4.71
CA LYS A 53 6.74 13.87 5.85
C LYS A 53 8.13 14.34 5.47
N ARG A 54 8.61 13.99 4.27
CA ARG A 54 10.01 14.21 3.85
C ARG A 54 10.15 15.25 2.75
N THR A 55 9.08 15.58 2.03
CA THR A 55 9.09 16.61 0.98
C THR A 55 8.57 17.95 1.53
N LYS A 56 9.31 19.03 1.25
CA LYS A 56 8.91 20.42 1.55
C LYS A 56 7.61 20.77 0.85
N LYS A 57 6.83 21.70 1.40
CA LYS A 57 5.50 22.03 0.86
C LYS A 57 5.58 22.56 -0.57
N GLU A 58 6.57 23.39 -0.90
CA GLU A 58 6.78 23.90 -2.26
C GLU A 58 7.04 22.79 -3.30
N ASP A 59 7.71 21.73 -2.88
CA ASP A 59 8.11 20.62 -3.76
C ASP A 59 7.01 19.55 -3.91
N ARG A 60 5.84 19.73 -3.28
CA ARG A 60 4.72 18.78 -3.31
C ARG A 60 3.90 18.91 -4.58
N ASN A 61 4.51 18.51 -5.69
CA ASN A 61 3.85 18.42 -7.00
C ASN A 61 3.84 16.98 -7.52
N PHE A 62 3.19 16.79 -8.67
CA PHE A 62 3.04 15.47 -9.29
C PHE A 62 4.39 14.83 -9.66
N GLU A 63 5.35 15.62 -10.15
CA GLU A 63 6.63 15.08 -10.59
C GLU A 63 7.46 14.55 -9.41
N THR A 64 7.44 15.23 -8.27
CA THR A 64 8.08 14.74 -7.04
C THR A 64 7.43 13.44 -6.55
N LEU A 65 6.09 13.38 -6.55
CA LEU A 65 5.38 12.16 -6.17
C LEU A 65 5.67 11.00 -7.15
N ARG A 66 5.75 11.28 -8.45
CA ARG A 66 6.10 10.31 -9.49
C ARG A 66 7.50 9.73 -9.25
N LYS A 67 8.50 10.58 -9.04
CA LYS A 67 9.89 10.16 -8.76
C LYS A 67 10.01 9.32 -7.50
N LEU A 68 9.31 9.70 -6.42
CA LEU A 68 9.25 8.92 -5.18
C LEU A 68 8.62 7.54 -5.42
N PHE A 69 7.54 7.49 -6.19
CA PHE A 69 6.87 6.25 -6.54
C PHE A 69 7.77 5.34 -7.38
N GLU A 70 8.39 5.85 -8.45
CA GLU A 70 9.29 5.07 -9.31
C GLU A 70 10.46 4.46 -8.52
N THR A 71 11.04 5.25 -7.62
CA THR A 71 12.13 4.82 -6.76
C THR A 71 11.69 3.68 -5.85
N LYS A 72 10.60 3.86 -5.08
CA LYS A 72 10.09 2.82 -4.17
C LYS A 72 9.54 1.61 -4.92
N PHE A 73 8.94 1.80 -6.08
CA PHE A 73 8.45 0.73 -6.93
C PHE A 73 9.60 -0.17 -7.36
N LYS A 74 10.74 0.37 -7.78
CA LYS A 74 11.93 -0.41 -8.14
C LYS A 74 12.39 -1.31 -6.98
N TYR A 75 12.50 -0.78 -5.77
CA TYR A 75 12.87 -1.57 -4.59
C TYR A 75 11.81 -2.61 -4.22
N SER A 76 10.53 -2.22 -4.24
CA SER A 76 9.42 -3.14 -3.96
C SER A 76 9.37 -4.28 -4.98
N PHE A 77 9.64 -3.98 -6.25
CA PHE A 77 9.61 -4.95 -7.32
C PHE A 77 10.73 -5.98 -7.21
N GLN A 78 11.95 -5.56 -6.82
CA GLN A 78 13.04 -6.49 -6.53
C GLN A 78 12.66 -7.51 -5.45
N LYS A 79 11.93 -7.07 -4.43
CA LYS A 79 11.51 -7.92 -3.31
C LYS A 79 10.30 -8.81 -3.63
N TYR A 80 9.32 -8.27 -4.35
CA TYR A 80 8.00 -8.91 -4.54
C TYR A 80 7.71 -9.32 -5.99
N ASN A 81 8.71 -9.35 -6.87
CA ASN A 81 8.60 -9.83 -8.26
C ASN A 81 7.69 -11.07 -8.37
N LYS A 82 7.95 -12.10 -7.55
CA LYS A 82 7.24 -13.38 -7.60
C LYS A 82 5.74 -13.28 -7.26
N VAL A 83 5.34 -12.23 -6.55
CA VAL A 83 3.93 -11.95 -6.23
C VAL A 83 3.19 -11.47 -7.48
N PHE A 84 3.87 -10.72 -8.34
CA PHE A 84 3.33 -10.21 -9.59
C PHE A 84 3.57 -11.23 -10.71
N LYS A 85 2.65 -12.18 -10.82
CA LYS A 85 2.71 -13.36 -11.72
C LYS A 85 3.21 -13.05 -13.14
N ASN A 86 2.76 -11.93 -13.73
CA ASN A 86 3.11 -11.56 -15.10
C ASN A 86 3.27 -10.03 -15.28
N LYS A 87 3.87 -9.63 -16.40
CA LYS A 87 4.16 -8.24 -16.76
C LYS A 87 2.90 -7.39 -16.94
N GLU A 88 1.84 -7.97 -17.47
CA GLU A 88 0.55 -7.29 -17.70
C GLU A 88 -0.09 -6.84 -16.39
N THR A 89 -0.06 -7.70 -15.37
CA THR A 89 -0.56 -7.37 -14.03
C THR A 89 0.22 -6.19 -13.45
N ILE A 90 1.54 -6.17 -13.62
CA ILE A 90 2.38 -5.06 -13.16
C ILE A 90 1.97 -3.75 -13.83
N ILE A 91 1.83 -3.76 -15.15
CA ILE A 91 1.43 -2.58 -15.93
C ILE A 91 0.07 -2.08 -15.44
N LYS A 92 -0.90 -2.98 -15.23
CA LYS A 92 -2.23 -2.64 -14.71
C LYS A 92 -2.15 -1.87 -13.39
N TYR A 93 -1.44 -2.39 -12.39
CA TYR A 93 -1.35 -1.72 -11.09
C TYR A 93 -0.60 -0.38 -11.15
N VAL A 94 0.43 -0.27 -11.99
CA VAL A 94 1.15 1.00 -12.21
C VAL A 94 0.22 2.05 -12.82
N GLU A 95 -0.57 1.68 -13.83
CA GLU A 95 -1.53 2.60 -14.47
C GLU A 95 -2.67 3.00 -13.53
N GLU A 96 -3.20 2.07 -12.74
CA GLU A 96 -4.19 2.37 -11.70
C GLU A 96 -3.64 3.37 -10.68
N SER A 97 -2.38 3.23 -10.29
CA SER A 97 -1.76 4.13 -9.32
C SER A 97 -1.52 5.53 -9.87
N LYS A 98 -1.12 5.64 -11.15
CA LYS A 98 -1.05 6.94 -11.83
C LYS A 98 -2.41 7.64 -11.83
N LYS A 99 -3.50 6.91 -12.09
CA LYS A 99 -4.87 7.46 -12.02
C LYS A 99 -5.20 7.94 -10.60
N GLN A 100 -4.90 7.13 -9.58
CA GLN A 100 -5.14 7.50 -8.18
C GLN A 100 -4.35 8.76 -7.77
N PHE A 101 -3.08 8.87 -8.15
CA PHE A 101 -2.28 10.06 -7.85
C PHE A 101 -2.78 11.31 -8.55
N LYS A 102 -3.19 11.21 -9.82
CA LYS A 102 -3.80 12.34 -10.54
C LYS A 102 -5.09 12.80 -9.87
N THR A 103 -5.98 11.88 -9.52
CA THR A 103 -7.23 12.19 -8.81
C THR A 103 -6.96 12.81 -7.44
N PHE A 104 -6.01 12.25 -6.70
CA PHE A 104 -5.62 12.76 -5.39
C PHE A 104 -5.14 14.22 -5.45
N LEU A 105 -4.23 14.53 -6.39
CA LEU A 105 -3.74 15.89 -6.55
C LEU A 105 -4.82 16.85 -7.05
N LYS A 106 -5.66 16.41 -8.00
CA LYS A 106 -6.78 17.24 -8.50
C LYS A 106 -7.73 17.64 -7.38
N ASN A 107 -8.12 16.69 -6.53
CA ASN A 107 -9.05 16.93 -5.42
C ASN A 107 -8.41 17.74 -4.28
N LYS A 108 -7.08 17.71 -4.12
CA LYS A 108 -6.37 18.52 -3.12
C LYS A 108 -6.05 19.93 -3.61
N LEU A 109 -5.85 20.13 -4.91
CA LEU A 109 -5.61 21.45 -5.51
C LEU A 109 -6.91 22.25 -5.76
N SER A 110 -8.09 21.61 -5.72
CA SER A 110 -9.38 22.33 -5.86
C SER A 110 -9.95 22.88 -4.55
N HIS A 111 -9.32 22.58 -3.40
CA HIS A 111 -9.73 23.02 -2.06
C HIS A 111 -8.56 23.61 -1.26
N GLY A 112 -7.54 24.12 -1.96
CA GLY A 112 -6.37 24.78 -1.39
C GLY A 112 -6.35 26.24 -1.73
#